data_AF-A0A800JAQ7-F1
#
_entry.id   AF-A0A800JAQ7-F1
#
_cell.length_a   1.000
_cell.length_b   1.000
_cell.length_c   1.000
_cell.angle_alpha   90.00
_cell.angle_beta   90.00
_cell.angle_gamma   90.00
#
_symmetry.space_group_name_H-M   'P 1'
#
loop_
_entity.id
_entity.type
_entity.pdbx_description
1 polymer ?
#
loop_
_entity_poly.entity_id
_entity_poly.type
_entity_poly.pdbx_seq_one_letter_code
_entity_poly.pdbx_strand_id
1 'polypeptide(L)' 'MQKNIVAAPQLAGQGKQKIEWVKRNMPILRQIEKDFRKHQYFSGLRVLVCIHLEAKTAYLAQVFAA' A
#
# COMPACT_ATOMS: atom_id res chain seq x y z
N MET A 1 7.36 -21.56 7.76
CA MET A 1 6.30 -20.55 7.98
C MET A 1 5.78 -20.07 6.62
N GLN A 2 4.46 -19.94 6.45
CA GLN A 2 3.90 -19.27 5.27
C GLN A 2 4.24 -17.78 5.29
N LYS A 3 4.59 -17.20 4.14
CA LYS A 3 4.97 -15.78 4.00
C LYS A 3 3.79 -14.82 4.19
N ASN A 4 2.57 -15.24 3.86
CA ASN A 4 1.32 -14.52 4.09
C ASN A 4 0.15 -15.51 4.09
N ILE A 5 -1.00 -15.06 4.59
CA ILE A 5 -2.26 -15.81 4.61
C ILE A 5 -3.36 -14.89 4.05
N VAL A 6 -3.96 -15.28 2.93
CA VAL A 6 -5.06 -14.56 2.26
C VAL A 6 -6.06 -15.58 1.70
N ALA A 7 -7.35 -15.21 1.67
CA ALA A 7 -8.41 -16.15 1.27
C ALA A 7 -8.40 -16.51 -0.23
N ALA A 8 -8.01 -15.59 -1.11
CA ALA A 8 -8.11 -15.76 -2.57
C ALA A 8 -6.94 -15.06 -3.31
N PRO A 9 -5.73 -15.65 -3.33
CA PRO A 9 -4.54 -15.03 -3.95
C PRO A 9 -4.70 -14.75 -5.46
N GLN A 10 -5.52 -15.54 -6.16
CA GLN A 10 -5.82 -15.36 -7.59
C GLN A 10 -6.51 -14.02 -7.92
N LEU A 11 -7.12 -13.35 -6.93
CA LEU A 11 -7.75 -12.03 -7.12
C LEU A 11 -6.74 -10.87 -7.14
N ALA A 12 -5.44 -11.13 -7.00
CA ALA A 12 -4.40 -10.11 -6.94
C ALA A 12 -4.43 -9.16 -8.15
N GLY A 13 -4.71 -9.66 -9.35
CA GLY A 13 -4.85 -8.83 -10.56
C GLY A 13 -5.95 -7.77 -10.43
N GLN A 14 -7.14 -8.18 -9.97
CA GLN A 14 -8.24 -7.27 -9.71
C GLN A 14 -7.93 -6.31 -8.55
N GLY A 15 -7.28 -6.79 -7.50
CA GLY A 15 -6.82 -5.98 -6.38
C GLY A 15 -5.90 -4.84 -6.83
N LYS A 16 -4.94 -5.14 -7.72
CA LYS A 16 -4.05 -4.12 -8.30
C LYS A 16 -4.82 -3.04 -9.07
N GLN A 17 -5.82 -3.41 -9.86
CA GLN A 17 -6.66 -2.44 -10.58
C GLN A 17 -7.41 -1.51 -9.61
N LYS A 18 -7.94 -2.04 -8.51
CA LYS A 18 -8.60 -1.25 -7.46
C LYS A 18 -7.62 -0.28 -6.78
N ILE A 19 -6.39 -0.73 -6.48
CA ILE A 19 -5.34 0.13 -5.91
C ILE A 19 -4.99 1.26 -6.87
N GLU A 20 -4.81 0.99 -8.16
CA GLU A 20 -4.54 2.02 -9.17
C GLU A 20 -5.69 3.03 -9.33
N TRP A 21 -6.94 2.57 -9.21
CA TRP A 21 -8.09 3.47 -9.18
C TRP A 21 -8.05 4.36 -7.93
N VAL A 22 -7.79 3.80 -6.74
CA VAL A 22 -7.69 4.56 -5.50
C VAL A 22 -6.53 5.57 -5.54
N LYS A 23 -5.36 5.16 -6.05
CA LYS A 23 -4.22 6.05 -6.26
C LYS A 23 -4.58 7.25 -7.12
N ARG A 24 -5.40 7.05 -8.16
CA ARG A 24 -5.94 8.11 -9.04
C ARG A 24 -6.96 9.04 -8.36
N ASN A 25 -7.62 8.60 -7.29
CA ASN A 25 -8.69 9.33 -6.60
C ASN A 25 -8.33 9.81 -5.19
N MET A 26 -7.13 9.50 -4.66
CA MET A 26 -6.63 10.01 -3.38
C MET A 26 -5.46 11.00 -3.59
N PRO A 27 -5.74 12.27 -3.95
CA PRO A 27 -4.70 13.23 -4.34
C PRO A 27 -3.69 13.52 -3.21
N ILE A 28 -4.17 13.63 -1.97
CA ILE A 28 -3.32 13.90 -0.80
C ILE A 28 -2.32 12.76 -0.58
N LEU A 29 -2.79 11.51 -0.57
CA LEU A 29 -1.91 10.36 -0.38
C LEU A 29 -0.93 10.18 -1.54
N ARG A 30 -1.28 10.59 -2.76
CA ARG A 30 -0.35 10.64 -3.90
C ARG A 30 0.72 11.71 -3.77
N GLN A 31 0.40 12.85 -3.16
CA GLN A 31 1.42 13.85 -2.83
C GLN A 31 2.38 13.30 -1.77
N ILE A 32 1.85 12.69 -0.71
CA ILE A 32 2.65 12.03 0.33
C ILE A 32 3.54 10.93 -0.27
N GLU A 33 3.05 10.13 -1.23
CA GLU A 33 3.86 9.13 -1.94
C GLU A 33 5.10 9.74 -2.58
N LYS A 34 4.98 10.91 -3.23
CA LYS A 34 6.13 11.59 -3.85
C LYS A 34 7.17 11.98 -2.81
N ASP A 35 6.72 12.49 -1.66
CA ASP A 35 7.61 12.90 -0.57
C ASP A 35 8.27 11.69 0.11
N PHE A 36 7.53 10.60 0.32
CA PHE A 36 8.06 9.34 0.87
C PHE A 36 9.11 8.72 -0.05
N ARG A 37 8.84 8.65 -1.36
CA ARG A 37 9.82 8.16 -2.35
C ARG A 37 11.11 8.96 -2.32
N LYS A 38 11.03 10.29 -2.18
CA LYS A 38 12.21 11.16 -2.15
C LYS A 38 13.02 11.01 -0.87
N HIS A 39 12.36 10.97 0.29
CA HIS A 39 13.06 11.08 1.58
C HIS A 39 13.21 9.75 2.31
N GLN A 40 12.56 8.68 1.85
CA GLN A 40 12.66 7.33 2.41
C GLN A 40 12.50 7.33 3.94
N TYR A 41 11.47 8.01 4.46
CA TYR A 41 11.31 8.30 5.90
C TYR A 41 11.37 7.06 6.80
N PHE A 42 11.02 5.88 6.26
CA PHE A 42 11.01 4.61 7.00
C PHE A 42 12.17 3.68 6.65
N SER A 43 13.20 4.16 5.94
CA SER A 43 14.38 3.36 5.65
C SER A 43 15.02 2.82 6.93
N GLY A 44 15.27 1.51 6.96
CA GLY A 44 15.82 0.81 8.13
C GLY A 44 14.82 0.53 9.26
N LEU A 45 13.56 0.97 9.15
CA LEU A 45 12.53 0.71 10.15
C LEU A 45 11.67 -0.52 9.79
N ARG A 46 11.18 -1.22 10.82
CA ARG A 46 10.14 -2.26 10.67
C ARG A 46 8.79 -1.67 11.04
N VAL A 47 7.94 -1.48 10.04
CA VAL A 47 6.62 -0.85 10.22
C VAL A 47 5.54 -1.93 10.28
N LEU A 48 4.71 -1.91 11.33
CA LEU A 48 3.52 -2.75 11.46
C LEU A 48 2.27 -1.90 11.22
N VAL A 49 1.31 -2.44 10.46
CA VAL A 49 0.04 -1.79 10.16
C VAL A 49 -1.10 -2.74 10.56
N CYS A 50 -1.94 -2.31 11.50
CA CYS A 50 -3.13 -3.04 11.95
C CYS A 50 -4.37 -2.16 11.77
N ILE A 51 -4.97 -2.24 10.60
CA ILE A 51 -6.16 -1.50 10.19
C ILE A 51 -6.96 -2.37 9.21
N HIS A 52 -8.20 -2.01 8.92
CA HIS A 52 -8.99 -2.71 7.91
C HIS A 52 -8.27 -2.75 6.55
N LEU A 53 -8.11 -3.96 6.00
CA LEU A 53 -7.42 -4.15 4.73
C LEU A 53 -8.37 -3.93 3.56
N GLU A 54 -8.12 -2.84 2.84
CA GLU A 54 -8.90 -2.35 1.71
C GLU A 54 -7.95 -1.80 0.63
N ALA A 55 -8.46 -1.46 -0.56
CA ALA A 55 -7.63 -0.90 -1.63
C ALA A 55 -6.89 0.39 -1.21
N LYS A 56 -7.53 1.23 -0.38
CA LYS A 56 -6.94 2.48 0.15
C LYS A 56 -5.84 2.25 1.18
N THR A 57 -5.98 1.25 2.04
CA THR A 57 -4.94 0.90 3.02
C THR A 57 -3.82 0.07 2.39
N ALA A 58 -4.10 -0.68 1.32
CA ALA A 58 -3.07 -1.27 0.47
C ALA A 58 -2.25 -0.21 -0.27
N TYR A 59 -2.89 0.86 -0.79
CA TYR A 59 -2.16 1.99 -1.36
C TYR A 59 -1.30 2.70 -0.30
N LEU A 60 -1.83 2.95 0.90
CA LEU A 60 -1.05 3.50 2.02
C LEU A 60 0.17 2.62 2.35
N ALA A 61 0.01 1.30 2.40
CA ALA A 61 1.12 0.38 2.64
C ALA A 61 2.20 0.47 1.54
N GLN A 62 1.81 0.68 0.26
CA GLN A 62 2.77 0.93 -0.81
C GLN A 62 3.52 2.26 -0.64
N VAL A 63 2.88 3.29 -0.07
CA VAL A 63 3.54 4.57 0.26
C VAL A 63 4.56 4.39 1.38
N PHE A 64 4.23 3.62 2.41
CA PHE A 64 5.16 3.34 3.51
C PHE A 64 6.34 2.46 3.12
N ALA A 65 6.15 1.59 2.12
CA ALA A 65 7.20 0.74 1.56
C ALA A 65 8.02 1.41 0.45
N ALA A 66 7.68 2.66 0.08
CA ALA A 66 8.25 3.39 -1.04
C ALA A 66 9.60 3.99 -0.71
#